data_AF-A0A2G9T952-F1
#
_entry.id   AF-A0A2G9T952-F1
#
_cell.length_a   1.000
_cell.length_b   1.000
_cell.length_c   1.000
_cell.angle_alpha   90.00
_cell.angle_beta   90.00
_cell.angle_gamma   90.00
#
_symmetry.space_group_name_H-M   'P 1'
#
loop_
_entity.id
_entity.type
_entity.pdbx_description
1 polymer ?
#
loop_
_entity_poly.entity_id
_entity_poly.type
_entity_poly.pdbx_seq_one_letter_code
_entity_poly.pdbx_strand_id
1 'polypeptide(L)'
;PQDSHKLVKEFMLLANIAVATKIEAHFPKTAFLRRHSPPKQKVLREVLEVCEKIGFPLDAASSARLASSLSKFQGGNSLLQSINQVLSMLLAKPMQMGYYLCAGSAKKKDEYHHYALNVPL
;
A
#
# COMPACT_ATOMS: atom_id res chain seq x y z
N PRO A 1 -10.49 -18.69 -12.23
CA PRO A 1 -10.21 -17.35 -12.84
C PRO A 1 -9.49 -16.37 -11.90
N GLN A 2 -9.88 -16.28 -10.62
CA GLN A 2 -9.22 -15.40 -9.64
C GLN A 2 -7.77 -15.79 -9.36
N ASP A 3 -7.46 -17.09 -9.30
CA ASP A 3 -6.10 -17.57 -8.99
C ASP A 3 -5.10 -17.26 -10.11
N SER A 4 -5.51 -17.38 -11.37
CA SER A 4 -4.66 -17.02 -12.52
C SER A 4 -4.31 -15.53 -12.51
N HIS A 5 -5.28 -14.66 -12.17
CA HIS A 5 -5.01 -13.23 -12.02
C HIS A 5 -4.08 -12.94 -10.86
N LYS A 6 -4.23 -13.63 -9.73
CA LYS A 6 -3.31 -13.49 -8.59
C LYS A 6 -1.90 -13.91 -8.99
N LEU A 7 -1.74 -15.07 -9.62
CA LEU A 7 -0.45 -15.58 -10.08
C LEU A 7 0.25 -14.59 -11.01
N VAL A 8 -0.45 -14.07 -12.03
CA VAL A 8 0.12 -13.07 -12.95
C VAL A 8 0.54 -11.81 -12.20
N LYS A 9 -0.29 -11.31 -11.27
CA LYS A 9 0.04 -10.12 -10.47
C LYS A 9 1.31 -10.30 -9.63
N GLU A 10 1.46 -11.43 -8.95
CA GLU A 10 2.64 -11.69 -8.10
C GLU A 10 3.93 -11.78 -8.94
N PHE A 11 3.90 -12.44 -10.10
CA PHE A 11 5.07 -12.52 -10.98
C PHE A 11 5.43 -11.17 -11.60
N MET A 12 4.44 -10.37 -12.02
CA MET A 12 4.67 -9.01 -12.51
C MET A 12 5.29 -8.13 -11.42
N LEU A 13 4.80 -8.24 -10.17
CA LEU A 13 5.35 -7.50 -9.05
C LEU A 13 6.82 -7.89 -8.79
N LEU A 14 7.13 -9.19 -8.76
CA LEU A 14 8.49 -9.67 -8.56
C LEU A 14 9.44 -9.19 -9.67
N ALA A 15 9.01 -9.27 -10.92
CA ALA A 15 9.78 -8.77 -12.07
C ALA A 15 10.06 -7.26 -11.94
N ASN A 16 9.05 -6.47 -11.56
CA ASN A 16 9.21 -5.03 -11.36
C ASN A 16 10.22 -4.71 -10.26
N ILE A 17 10.16 -5.41 -9.11
CA ILE A 17 11.11 -5.24 -8.01
C ILE A 17 12.53 -5.61 -8.45
N ALA A 18 12.69 -6.72 -9.19
CA ALA A 18 13.99 -7.16 -9.67
C ALA A 18 14.62 -6.14 -10.64
N VAL A 19 13.84 -5.61 -11.57
CA VAL A 19 14.30 -4.56 -12.51
C VAL A 19 14.61 -3.27 -11.77
N ALA A 20 13.73 -2.80 -10.87
CA ALA A 20 13.94 -1.59 -10.07
C ALA A 20 15.25 -1.66 -9.27
N THR A 21 15.50 -2.79 -8.62
CA THR A 21 16.74 -3.05 -7.86
C THR A 21 17.96 -3.04 -8.79
N LYS A 22 17.87 -3.69 -9.95
CA LYS A 22 18.97 -3.75 -10.92
C LYS A 22 19.32 -2.36 -11.46
N ILE A 23 18.32 -1.59 -11.89
CA ILE A 23 18.56 -0.26 -12.48
C ILE A 23 19.02 0.75 -11.43
N GLU A 24 18.51 0.72 -10.20
CA GLU A 24 18.97 1.62 -9.12
C GLU A 24 20.44 1.35 -8.77
N ALA A 25 20.83 0.07 -8.71
CA ALA A 25 22.22 -0.30 -8.45
C ALA A 25 23.19 0.13 -9.57
N HIS A 26 22.77 0.09 -10.84
CA HIS A 26 23.64 0.44 -11.97
C HIS A 26 23.59 1.94 -12.31
N PHE A 27 22.46 2.59 -12.04
CA PHE A 27 22.18 3.98 -12.41
C PHE A 27 21.61 4.77 -11.22
N PRO A 28 22.36 4.95 -10.11
CA PRO A 28 21.83 5.49 -8.85
C PRO A 28 21.31 6.93 -8.94
N LYS A 29 21.65 7.67 -10.00
CA LYS A 29 21.17 9.06 -10.23
C LYS A 29 20.06 9.16 -11.25
N THR A 30 19.92 8.19 -12.16
CA THR A 30 19.04 8.27 -13.34
C THR A 30 18.02 7.13 -13.43
N ALA A 31 18.04 6.18 -12.48
CA ALA A 31 17.07 5.11 -12.43
C ALA A 31 15.64 5.66 -12.29
N PHE A 32 14.75 5.19 -13.16
CA PHE A 32 13.33 5.55 -13.14
C PHE A 32 12.57 4.56 -12.24
N LEU A 33 12.09 5.05 -11.11
CA LEU A 33 11.45 4.25 -10.07
C LEU A 33 10.00 4.70 -9.86
N ARG A 34 9.19 3.82 -9.26
CA ARG A 34 7.82 4.13 -8.88
C ARG A 34 7.66 3.93 -7.39
N ARG A 35 7.20 4.98 -6.69
CA ARG A 35 7.00 4.92 -5.25
C ARG A 35 5.55 5.14 -4.85
N HIS A 36 5.26 4.92 -3.57
CA HIS A 36 3.96 5.25 -2.98
C HIS A 36 4.15 5.76 -1.55
N SER A 37 3.90 7.05 -1.36
CA SER A 37 4.00 7.71 -0.06
C SER A 37 3.02 7.12 0.97
N PRO A 38 3.32 7.25 2.27
CA PRO A 38 2.37 6.93 3.33
C PRO A 38 1.07 7.74 3.23
N PRO A 39 -0.03 7.29 3.85
CA PRO A 39 -1.30 8.02 3.81
C PRO A 39 -1.19 9.42 4.43
N LYS A 40 -2.09 10.32 4.02
CA LYS A 40 -2.22 11.65 4.62
C LYS A 40 -2.65 11.52 6.08
N GLN A 41 -1.70 11.73 6.99
CA GLN A 41 -1.85 11.44 8.43
C GLN A 41 -3.06 12.11 9.08
N LYS A 42 -3.39 13.36 8.72
CA LYS A 42 -4.57 14.06 9.25
C LYS A 42 -5.87 13.34 8.87
N VAL A 43 -6.05 13.07 7.57
CA VAL A 43 -7.24 12.39 7.03
C VAL A 43 -7.31 10.95 7.54
N LEU A 44 -6.16 10.28 7.69
CA LEU A 44 -6.11 8.92 8.24
C LEU A 44 -6.65 8.90 9.68
N ARG A 45 -6.22 9.81 10.54
CA ARG A 45 -6.73 9.90 11.92
C ARG A 45 -8.23 10.14 11.97
N GLU A 46 -8.75 11.06 11.15
CA GLU A 46 -10.19 11.31 11.05
C GLU A 46 -10.97 10.05 10.67
N VAL A 47 -10.46 9.26 9.70
CA VAL A 47 -11.07 7.98 9.32
C VAL A 47 -11.00 6.96 10.46
N LEU A 48 -9.87 6.85 11.16
CA LEU A 48 -9.72 5.93 12.30
C LEU A 48 -10.68 6.28 13.44
N GLU A 49 -10.83 7.57 13.77
CA GLU A 49 -11.79 8.03 14.78
C GLU A 49 -13.24 7.71 14.41
N VAL A 50 -13.59 7.83 13.12
CA VAL A 50 -14.91 7.43 12.63
C VAL A 50 -15.09 5.92 12.81
N CYS A 51 -14.12 5.12 12.34
CA CYS A 51 -14.15 3.66 12.45
C CYS A 51 -14.26 3.18 13.91
N GLU A 52 -13.54 3.80 14.84
CA GLU A 52 -13.63 3.54 16.28
C GLU A 52 -15.06 3.77 16.80
N LYS A 53 -15.65 4.93 16.48
CA LYS A 53 -17.00 5.32 16.93
C LYS A 53 -18.09 4.37 16.43
N ILE A 54 -17.92 3.81 15.24
CA ILE A 54 -18.87 2.84 14.66
C ILE A 54 -18.58 1.38 15.07
N GLY A 55 -17.62 1.15 15.98
CA GLY A 55 -17.33 -0.18 16.53
C GLY A 55 -16.35 -1.02 15.71
N PHE A 56 -15.58 -0.40 14.81
CA PHE A 56 -14.56 -1.07 14.00
C PHE A 56 -13.17 -0.45 14.26
N PRO A 57 -12.56 -0.70 15.43
CA PRO A 57 -11.22 -0.21 15.74
C PRO A 57 -10.21 -0.75 14.73
N LEU A 58 -9.43 0.14 14.12
CA LEU A 58 -8.40 -0.20 13.12
C LEU A 58 -7.05 0.34 13.55
N ASP A 59 -6.00 -0.43 13.28
CA ASP A 59 -4.63 -0.07 13.59
C ASP A 59 -3.84 0.22 12.32
N ALA A 60 -3.54 1.49 12.09
CA ALA A 60 -2.84 1.96 10.89
C ALA A 60 -1.40 2.44 11.18
N ALA A 61 -0.76 1.95 12.24
CA ALA A 61 0.62 2.34 12.56
C ALA A 61 1.63 1.94 11.46
N SER A 62 1.33 0.89 10.69
CA SER A 62 2.06 0.53 9.47
C SER A 62 1.11 -0.10 8.44
N SER A 63 1.56 -0.22 7.18
CA SER A 63 0.80 -0.91 6.13
C SER A 63 0.49 -2.37 6.51
N ALA A 64 1.43 -3.06 7.15
CA ALA A 64 1.24 -4.41 7.67
C ALA A 64 0.16 -4.47 8.77
N ARG A 65 0.23 -3.58 9.79
CA ARG A 65 -0.76 -3.56 10.88
C ARG A 65 -2.17 -3.21 10.38
N LEU A 66 -2.25 -2.33 9.38
CA LEU A 66 -3.52 -2.00 8.72
C LEU A 66 -4.10 -3.22 7.99
N ALA A 67 -3.27 -3.92 7.21
CA ALA A 67 -3.69 -5.13 6.51
C ALA A 67 -4.16 -6.23 7.48
N SER A 68 -3.43 -6.44 8.58
CA SER A 68 -3.81 -7.41 9.64
C SER A 68 -5.09 -7.00 10.37
N SER A 69 -5.37 -5.71 10.52
CA SER A 69 -6.64 -5.25 11.10
C SER A 69 -7.83 -5.55 10.18
N LEU A 70 -7.64 -5.36 8.87
CA LEU A 70 -8.67 -5.65 7.85
C LEU A 70 -8.88 -7.14 7.60
N SER A 71 -7.86 -7.98 7.78
CA SER A 71 -7.96 -9.42 7.50
C SER A 71 -9.00 -10.13 8.38
N LYS A 72 -9.34 -9.56 9.55
CA LYS A 72 -10.43 -10.05 10.42
C LYS A 72 -11.80 -10.06 9.73
N PHE A 73 -11.98 -9.25 8.69
CA PHE A 73 -13.21 -9.12 7.92
C PHE A 73 -13.15 -9.84 6.57
N GLN A 74 -12.06 -10.58 6.29
CA GLN A 74 -11.90 -11.35 5.06
C GLN A 74 -12.43 -12.79 5.23
N GLY A 75 -13.07 -13.34 4.19
CA GLY A 75 -13.45 -14.76 4.13
C GLY A 75 -14.72 -15.16 4.90
N GLY A 76 -15.43 -14.19 5.48
CA GLY A 76 -16.68 -14.43 6.19
C GLY A 76 -17.94 -14.42 5.31
N ASN A 77 -19.10 -14.47 5.98
CA ASN A 77 -20.42 -14.31 5.36
C ASN A 77 -20.55 -12.96 4.61
N SER A 78 -21.65 -12.79 3.87
CA SER A 78 -21.90 -11.60 3.06
C SER A 78 -21.80 -10.27 3.85
N LEU A 79 -22.15 -10.29 5.14
CA LEU A 79 -22.04 -9.13 6.02
C LEU A 79 -20.58 -8.71 6.22
N LEU A 80 -19.67 -9.64 6.55
CA LEU A 80 -18.25 -9.35 6.75
C LEU A 80 -17.59 -8.83 5.46
N GLN A 81 -17.99 -9.37 4.30
CA GLN A 81 -17.53 -8.86 3.01
C GLN A 81 -17.98 -7.41 2.76
N SER A 82 -19.24 -7.10 3.11
CA SER A 82 -19.80 -5.75 2.98
C SER A 82 -19.10 -4.76 3.91
N ILE A 83 -18.82 -5.18 5.15
CA ILE A 83 -18.04 -4.40 6.12
C ILE A 83 -16.64 -4.13 5.56
N ASN A 84 -15.94 -5.15 5.07
CA ASN A 84 -14.60 -4.99 4.51
C ASN A 84 -14.60 -4.02 3.32
N GLN A 85 -15.63 -4.06 2.47
CA GLN A 85 -15.76 -3.14 1.34
C GLN A 85 -15.95 -1.69 1.81
N VAL A 86 -16.80 -1.45 2.80
CA VAL A 86 -17.02 -0.10 3.37
C VAL A 86 -15.76 0.43 4.04
N LEU A 87 -15.09 -0.38 4.87
CA LEU A 87 -13.83 -0.01 5.51
C LEU A 87 -12.74 0.28 4.47
N SER A 88 -12.65 -0.53 3.41
CA SER A 88 -11.71 -0.31 2.30
C SER A 88 -11.98 1.02 1.58
N MET A 89 -13.25 1.38 1.34
CA MET A 89 -13.61 2.66 0.72
C MET A 89 -13.27 3.86 1.62
N LEU A 90 -13.46 3.74 2.94
CA LEU A 90 -13.07 4.79 3.89
C LEU A 90 -11.55 4.97 3.93
N LEU A 91 -10.81 3.86 3.98
CA LEU A 91 -9.35 3.85 4.03
C LEU A 91 -8.70 4.27 2.71
N ALA A 92 -9.41 4.21 1.58
CA ALA A 92 -8.91 4.73 0.31
C ALA A 92 -8.77 6.26 0.32
N LYS A 93 -9.59 6.99 1.10
CA LYS A 93 -9.57 8.47 1.16
C LYS A 93 -8.22 9.07 1.61
N PRO A 94 -7.56 8.57 2.67
CA PRO A 94 -6.25 9.08 3.08
C PRO A 94 -5.08 8.56 2.21
N MET A 95 -5.27 7.53 1.40
CA MET A 95 -4.19 6.98 0.56
C MET A 95 -3.74 8.00 -0.49
N GLN A 96 -2.45 7.99 -0.79
CA GLN A 96 -1.89 8.85 -1.84
C GLN A 96 -1.82 8.08 -3.15
N MET A 97 -1.67 8.79 -4.27
CA MET A 97 -1.37 8.10 -5.52
C MET A 97 0.11 7.72 -5.55
N GLY A 98 0.42 6.53 -6.06
CA GLY A 98 1.79 6.18 -6.42
C GLY A 98 2.26 7.05 -7.59
N TYR A 99 3.52 7.45 -7.58
CA TYR A 99 4.08 8.32 -8.60
C TYR A 99 5.51 7.94 -8.97
N TYR A 100 5.94 8.40 -10.13
CA TYR A 100 7.26 8.10 -10.67
C TYR A 100 8.29 9.14 -10.25
N LEU A 101 9.53 8.70 -10.04
CA LEU A 101 10.65 9.55 -9.71
C LEU A 101 11.92 9.07 -10.38
N CYS A 102 12.85 10.01 -10.57
CA CYS A 102 14.23 9.69 -10.91
C CYS A 102 15.03 9.53 -9.61
N ALA A 103 15.83 8.49 -9.48
CA ALA A 103 16.54 8.16 -8.23
C ALA A 103 17.39 9.34 -7.70
N GLY A 104 17.99 10.12 -8.59
CA GLY A 104 18.78 11.30 -8.23
C GLY A 104 17.96 12.51 -7.74
N SER A 105 16.64 12.50 -7.90
CA SER A 105 15.74 13.53 -7.34
C SER A 105 15.41 13.30 -5.87
N ALA A 106 15.61 12.09 -5.34
CA ALA A 106 15.38 11.79 -3.94
C ALA A 106 16.58 12.15 -3.08
N LYS A 107 16.34 12.65 -1.87
CA LYS A 107 17.44 12.98 -0.93
C LYS A 107 17.90 11.77 -0.15
N LYS A 108 17.01 10.80 0.09
CA LYS A 108 17.27 9.56 0.84
C LYS A 108 16.63 8.37 0.14
N LYS A 109 17.24 7.18 0.27
CA LYS A 109 16.67 5.93 -0.27
C LYS A 109 15.31 5.57 0.33
N ASP A 110 15.04 5.96 1.58
CA ASP A 110 13.73 5.78 2.22
C ASP A 110 12.59 6.45 1.45
N GLU A 111 12.91 7.46 0.63
CA GLU A 111 11.91 8.10 -0.22
C GLU A 111 11.47 7.19 -1.37
N TYR A 112 12.17 6.11 -1.71
CA TYR A 112 11.75 5.15 -2.73
C TYR A 112 10.62 4.24 -2.25
N HIS A 113 10.40 4.15 -0.94
CA HIS A 113 9.48 3.20 -0.34
C HIS A 113 8.08 3.23 -0.97
N HIS A 114 7.53 2.03 -1.20
CA HIS A 114 6.19 1.84 -1.70
C HIS A 114 5.26 1.33 -0.60
N TYR A 115 4.59 2.25 0.11
CA TYR A 115 3.80 1.98 1.31
C TYR A 115 2.82 0.80 1.18
N ALA A 116 2.02 0.79 0.12
CA ALA A 116 0.96 -0.23 -0.07
C ALA A 116 1.51 -1.64 -0.38
N LEU A 117 2.72 -1.72 -0.93
CA LEU A 117 3.38 -2.99 -1.23
C LEU A 117 4.41 -3.36 -0.15
N ASN A 118 4.68 -2.44 0.77
CA ASN A 118 5.68 -2.56 1.82
C ASN A 118 7.07 -2.97 1.31
N VAL A 119 7.49 -2.43 0.15
CA VAL A 119 8.81 -2.70 -0.45
C VAL A 119 9.69 -1.43 -0.43
N PRO A 120 11.02 -1.57 -0.30
CA PRO A 120 11.92 -0.43 -0.18
C PRO A 120 12.14 0.34 -1.49
N LEU A 121 11.88 -0.27 -2.66
CA LEU A 121 11.98 0.32 -4.00
C LEU A 121 10.79 -0.08 -4.89
#